data_AF-L8BAH4-F1
#
_entry.id   AF-L8BAH4-F1
#
_cell.length_a   1.000
_cell.length_b   1.000
_cell.length_c   1.000
_cell.angle_alpha   90.00
_cell.angle_beta   90.00
_cell.angle_gamma   90.00
#
_symmetry.space_group_name_H-M   'P 1'
#
loop_
_entity.id
_entity.type
_entity.pdbx_description
1 polymer ?
#
loop_
_entity_poly.entity_id
_entity_poly.type
_entity_poly.pdbx_seq_one_letter_code
_entity_poly.pdbx_strand_id
1 'polypeptide(L)'
;MYHRVGHARNEWEARYAIAPQAYADHMETLASKGWQAVGIDSLVAWLEGGPPLPANAFVVTFDDGFRGVGEHALPVMQRMGWPFTVFLVSDFIGEQDHWTRSANPDGTTHPLLDADEIRDMQLRGVSFHSHTRRHPSLPKLADHELAAELAGSRQRLAELLGHDVPYLAYPFGHVDDRVETAAREAGYRAAFSTQPGFNREGVNRWRIRRLDVYGTDTSAMLLRKVQLGSNDGTLANAARYYLGRLRDRVQGARA
;
A
#
# COMPACT_ATOMS: atom_id res chain seq x y z
N MET A 1 -0.45 -2.57 -3.38
CA MET A 1 -1.29 -1.96 -2.33
C MET A 1 -2.58 -2.76 -2.27
N TYR A 2 -2.76 -3.47 -1.16
CA TYR A 2 -3.98 -4.18 -0.81
C TYR A 2 -4.72 -3.36 0.26
N HIS A 3 -5.98 -3.73 0.56
CA HIS A 3 -6.70 -3.16 1.70
C HIS A 3 -7.22 -4.31 2.57
N ARG A 4 -8.33 -4.93 2.18
CA ARG A 4 -8.95 -6.02 2.94
C ARG A 4 -8.58 -7.37 2.32
N VAL A 5 -8.23 -8.33 3.17
CA VAL A 5 -8.20 -9.76 2.81
C VAL A 5 -9.41 -10.41 3.48
N GLY A 6 -10.35 -10.90 2.67
CA GLY A 6 -11.66 -11.38 3.11
C GLY A 6 -12.67 -11.37 1.96
N HIS A 7 -13.75 -12.14 2.09
CA HIS A 7 -14.74 -12.28 1.02
C HIS A 7 -15.54 -10.99 0.80
N ALA A 8 -15.56 -10.51 -0.45
CA ALA A 8 -16.43 -9.41 -0.88
C ALA A 8 -17.90 -9.85 -0.90
N ARG A 9 -18.80 -8.98 -0.45
CA ARG A 9 -20.25 -9.22 -0.47
C ARG A 9 -20.95 -8.63 -1.68
N ASN A 10 -20.33 -7.65 -2.32
CA ASN A 10 -20.86 -6.95 -3.48
C ASN A 10 -19.70 -6.46 -4.38
N GLU A 11 -20.04 -5.97 -5.57
CA GLU A 11 -19.05 -5.52 -6.56
C GLU A 11 -18.21 -4.32 -6.07
N TRP A 12 -18.80 -3.46 -5.24
CA TRP A 12 -18.08 -2.32 -4.66
C TRP A 12 -16.98 -2.81 -3.71
N GLU A 13 -17.29 -3.76 -2.81
CA GLU A 13 -16.31 -4.36 -1.92
C GLU A 13 -15.23 -5.12 -2.71
N ALA A 14 -15.59 -5.79 -3.82
CA ALA A 14 -14.65 -6.53 -4.64
C ALA A 14 -13.54 -5.64 -5.26
N ARG A 15 -13.69 -4.32 -5.23
CA ARG A 15 -12.62 -3.38 -5.60
C ARG A 15 -11.53 -3.29 -4.53
N TYR A 16 -11.85 -3.50 -3.25
CA TYR A 16 -10.94 -3.29 -2.12
C TYR A 16 -10.67 -4.55 -1.29
N ALA A 17 -11.39 -5.64 -1.57
CA ALA A 17 -11.32 -6.89 -0.84
C ALA A 17 -10.94 -8.06 -1.73
N ILE A 18 -9.82 -8.72 -1.40
CA ILE A 18 -9.39 -9.96 -2.06
C ILE A 18 -9.73 -11.18 -1.20
N ALA A 19 -10.25 -12.23 -1.82
CA ALA A 19 -10.52 -13.48 -1.11
C ALA A 19 -9.22 -14.10 -0.56
N PRO A 20 -9.22 -14.72 0.63
CA PRO A 20 -8.01 -15.27 1.25
C PRO A 20 -7.20 -16.21 0.35
N GLN A 21 -7.87 -17.11 -0.37
CA GLN A 21 -7.19 -18.02 -1.30
C GLN A 21 -6.56 -17.26 -2.49
N ALA A 22 -7.27 -16.29 -3.07
CA ALA A 22 -6.74 -15.49 -4.17
C ALA A 22 -5.50 -14.67 -3.75
N TYR A 23 -5.48 -14.18 -2.50
CA TYR A 23 -4.28 -13.53 -1.94
C TYR A 23 -3.10 -14.52 -1.82
N ALA A 24 -3.33 -15.74 -1.34
CA ALA A 24 -2.29 -16.77 -1.30
C ALA A 24 -1.76 -17.09 -2.71
N ASP A 25 -2.65 -17.30 -3.68
CA ASP A 25 -2.31 -17.58 -5.08
C ASP A 25 -1.50 -16.44 -5.72
N HIS A 26 -1.80 -15.19 -5.36
CA HIS A 26 -1.03 -14.02 -5.78
C HIS A 26 0.42 -14.11 -5.31
N MET A 27 0.62 -14.35 -4.02
CA MET A 27 1.96 -14.40 -3.44
C MET A 27 2.76 -15.59 -3.97
N GLU A 28 2.13 -16.77 -4.10
CA GLU A 28 2.75 -17.97 -4.65
C GLU A 28 3.14 -17.80 -6.12
N THR A 29 2.28 -17.14 -6.90
CA THR A 29 2.59 -16.83 -8.30
C THR A 29 3.78 -15.90 -8.42
N LEU A 30 3.85 -14.83 -7.61
CA LEU A 30 5.00 -13.93 -7.59
C LEU A 30 6.30 -14.69 -7.24
N ALA A 31 6.27 -15.53 -6.20
CA ALA A 31 7.41 -16.34 -5.78
C ALA A 31 7.86 -17.28 -6.91
N SER A 32 6.93 -18.00 -7.56
CA SER A 32 7.22 -18.90 -8.69
C SER A 32 7.83 -18.20 -9.91
N LYS A 33 7.64 -16.89 -10.02
CA LYS A 33 8.19 -16.04 -11.09
C LYS A 33 9.46 -15.30 -10.67
N GLY A 34 10.02 -15.62 -9.51
CA GLY A 34 11.27 -15.06 -9.01
C GLY A 34 11.14 -13.63 -8.50
N TRP A 35 9.94 -13.19 -8.13
CA TRP A 35 9.74 -11.96 -7.38
C TRP A 35 9.90 -12.23 -5.88
N GLN A 36 10.36 -11.24 -5.13
CA GLN A 36 10.51 -11.34 -3.68
C GLN A 36 10.08 -10.07 -2.97
N ALA A 37 9.39 -10.22 -1.84
CA ALA A 37 9.04 -9.08 -1.00
C ALA A 37 10.28 -8.59 -0.23
N VAL A 38 10.45 -7.27 -0.17
CA VAL A 38 11.46 -6.61 0.67
C VAL A 38 10.77 -5.69 1.67
N GLY A 39 11.46 -5.39 2.77
CA GLY A 39 10.96 -4.48 3.79
C GLY A 39 10.79 -3.05 3.24
N ILE A 40 9.83 -2.32 3.79
CA ILE A 40 9.58 -0.93 3.42
C ILE A 40 10.80 -0.04 3.68
N ASP A 41 11.57 -0.32 4.74
CA ASP A 41 12.83 0.37 5.05
C ASP A 41 13.88 0.18 3.96
N SER A 42 13.98 -1.01 3.36
CA SER A 42 14.91 -1.28 2.26
C SER A 42 14.58 -0.41 1.05
N LEU A 43 13.28 -0.25 0.73
CA LEU A 43 12.85 0.63 -0.36
C LEU A 43 13.22 2.08 -0.07
N VAL A 44 12.90 2.60 1.11
CA VAL A 44 13.19 4.00 1.46
C VAL A 44 14.69 4.25 1.53
N ALA A 45 15.46 3.34 2.12
CA ALA A 45 16.92 3.45 2.16
C ALA A 45 17.53 3.48 0.75
N TRP A 46 17.08 2.62 -0.17
CA TRP A 46 17.53 2.64 -1.56
C TRP A 46 17.19 3.96 -2.26
N LEU A 47 15.98 4.50 -2.06
CA LEU A 47 15.59 5.81 -2.59
C LEU A 47 16.45 6.98 -2.05
N GLU A 48 17.07 6.80 -0.90
CA GLU A 48 17.99 7.75 -0.26
C GLU A 48 19.46 7.49 -0.60
N GLY A 49 19.75 6.64 -1.60
CA GLY A 49 21.12 6.33 -2.04
C GLY A 49 21.78 5.20 -1.25
N GLY A 50 21.00 4.43 -0.50
CA GLY A 50 21.43 3.19 0.15
C GLY A 50 21.67 2.03 -0.83
N PRO A 51 21.87 0.80 -0.30
CA PRO A 51 22.19 -0.37 -1.11
C PRO A 51 21.12 -0.66 -2.18
N PRO A 52 21.52 -1.25 -3.33
CA PRO A 52 20.57 -1.65 -4.36
C PRO A 52 19.61 -2.73 -3.84
N LEU A 53 18.35 -2.65 -4.26
CA LEU A 53 17.39 -3.72 -4.03
C LEU A 53 17.70 -4.94 -4.90
N PRO A 54 17.34 -6.16 -4.45
CA PRO A 54 17.41 -7.34 -5.30
C PRO A 54 16.60 -7.20 -6.59
N ALA A 55 16.98 -7.94 -7.62
CA ALA A 55 16.17 -8.05 -8.83
C ALA A 55 14.76 -8.56 -8.48
N ASN A 56 13.75 -8.04 -9.17
CA ASN A 56 12.33 -8.36 -8.95
C ASN A 56 11.86 -8.16 -7.49
N ALA A 57 12.44 -7.19 -6.79
CA ALA A 57 11.96 -6.79 -5.46
C ALA A 57 10.64 -6.02 -5.55
N PHE A 58 9.77 -6.23 -4.57
CA PHE A 58 8.55 -5.43 -4.37
C PHE A 58 8.28 -5.23 -2.87
N VAL A 59 7.50 -4.21 -2.52
CA VAL A 59 7.01 -4.01 -1.15
C VAL A 59 5.51 -4.35 -1.12
N VAL A 60 5.11 -5.14 -0.14
CA VAL A 60 3.69 -5.42 0.13
C VAL A 60 3.18 -4.46 1.17
N THR A 61 2.14 -3.70 0.83
CA THR A 61 1.46 -2.78 1.75
C THR A 61 -0.02 -3.09 1.80
N PHE A 62 -0.58 -3.01 3.01
CA PHE A 62 -2.02 -2.99 3.28
C PHE A 62 -2.37 -1.62 3.86
N ASP A 63 -3.40 -0.99 3.32
CA ASP A 63 -3.92 0.25 3.88
C ASP A 63 -5.07 -0.08 4.85
N ASP A 64 -5.54 0.92 5.59
CA ASP A 64 -6.72 0.91 6.46
C ASP A 64 -6.62 0.15 7.78
N GLY A 65 -5.83 -0.92 7.86
CA GLY A 65 -5.67 -1.71 9.09
C GLY A 65 -6.82 -2.69 9.34
N PHE A 66 -7.44 -3.24 8.30
CA PHE A 66 -8.49 -4.26 8.44
C PHE A 66 -8.00 -5.53 9.15
N ARG A 67 -8.81 -6.05 10.08
CA ARG A 67 -8.50 -7.26 10.87
C ARG A 67 -8.17 -8.49 10.02
N GLY A 68 -8.85 -8.65 8.88
CA GLY A 68 -8.62 -9.77 7.95
C GLY A 68 -7.18 -9.88 7.43
N VAL A 69 -6.37 -8.81 7.51
CA VAL A 69 -4.93 -8.86 7.20
C VAL A 69 -4.20 -9.78 8.20
N GLY A 70 -4.48 -9.65 9.50
CA GLY A 70 -3.91 -10.52 10.54
C GLY A 70 -4.42 -11.96 10.43
N GLU A 71 -5.70 -12.15 10.09
CA GLU A 71 -6.34 -13.46 10.01
C GLU A 71 -5.89 -14.26 8.78
N HIS A 72 -5.67 -13.60 7.65
CA HIS A 72 -5.51 -14.27 6.36
C HIS A 72 -4.19 -13.95 5.64
N ALA A 73 -3.71 -12.71 5.68
CA ALA A 73 -2.49 -12.32 4.97
C ALA A 73 -1.24 -12.74 5.73
N LEU A 74 -1.22 -12.50 7.05
CA LEU A 74 -0.08 -12.79 7.91
C LEU A 74 0.38 -14.25 7.85
N PRO A 75 -0.49 -15.29 7.95
CA PRO A 75 -0.04 -16.67 7.85
C PRO A 75 0.60 -17.01 6.50
N VAL A 76 0.16 -16.38 5.40
CA VAL A 76 0.75 -16.56 4.06
C VAL A 76 2.16 -15.96 4.03
N MET A 77 2.29 -14.71 4.48
CA MET A 77 3.57 -14.00 4.46
C MET A 77 4.62 -14.66 5.35
N GLN A 78 4.21 -15.18 6.51
CA GLN A 78 5.10 -15.95 7.39
C GLN A 78 5.61 -17.24 6.74
N ARG A 79 4.75 -17.99 6.04
CA ARG A 79 5.20 -19.20 5.31
C ARG A 79 6.24 -18.89 4.24
N MET A 80 6.16 -17.69 3.65
CA MET A 80 7.12 -17.24 2.63
C MET A 80 8.38 -16.60 3.22
N GLY A 81 8.39 -16.31 4.53
CA GLY A 81 9.45 -15.50 5.16
C GLY A 81 9.50 -14.08 4.59
N TRP A 82 8.36 -13.55 4.11
CA TRP A 82 8.29 -12.27 3.43
C TRP A 82 7.79 -11.16 4.36
N PRO A 83 8.46 -10.00 4.39
CA PRO A 83 7.98 -8.86 5.14
C PRO A 83 6.78 -8.19 4.45
N PHE A 84 5.94 -7.53 5.24
CA PHE A 84 4.91 -6.63 4.73
C PHE A 84 4.63 -5.51 5.73
N THR A 85 3.96 -4.47 5.24
CA THR A 85 3.61 -3.28 5.99
C THR A 85 2.10 -3.08 6.02
N VAL A 86 1.58 -2.61 7.16
CA VAL A 86 0.20 -2.12 7.30
C VAL A 86 0.21 -0.64 7.67
N PHE A 87 -0.53 0.19 6.94
CA PHE A 87 -0.77 1.59 7.29
C PHE A 87 -2.09 1.69 8.07
N LEU A 88 -2.02 2.20 9.30
CA LEU A 88 -3.11 2.21 10.28
C LEU A 88 -3.78 3.58 10.39
N VAL A 89 -5.11 3.58 10.46
CA VAL A 89 -5.88 4.80 10.80
C VAL A 89 -5.97 4.90 12.33
N SER A 90 -5.17 5.79 12.93
CA SER A 90 -4.80 5.67 14.35
C SER A 90 -5.95 5.86 15.34
N ASP A 91 -6.96 6.65 15.01
CA ASP A 91 -8.06 6.95 15.94
C ASP A 91 -9.12 5.83 15.95
N PHE A 92 -9.07 4.89 14.99
CA PHE A 92 -10.05 3.80 14.86
C PHE A 92 -9.49 2.39 15.14
N ILE A 93 -8.29 2.31 15.73
CA ILE A 93 -7.71 1.04 16.18
C ILE A 93 -8.67 0.35 17.15
N GLY A 94 -9.03 -0.91 16.85
CA GLY A 94 -10.00 -1.71 17.60
C GLY A 94 -11.48 -1.36 17.35
N GLU A 95 -11.77 -0.48 16.39
CA GLU A 95 -13.13 -0.12 15.99
C GLU A 95 -13.54 -0.79 14.66
N GLN A 96 -14.61 -0.27 14.05
CA GLN A 96 -14.95 -0.54 12.65
C GLN A 96 -14.52 0.62 11.77
N ASP A 97 -14.29 0.33 10.50
CA ASP A 97 -14.01 1.37 9.53
C ASP A 97 -15.25 2.27 9.30
N HIS A 98 -15.06 3.59 9.28
CA HIS A 98 -16.19 4.54 9.17
C HIS A 98 -16.36 5.09 7.75
N TRP A 99 -15.30 5.09 6.92
CA TRP A 99 -15.34 5.63 5.56
C TRP A 99 -16.09 4.73 4.57
N THR A 100 -16.17 3.40 4.83
CA THR A 100 -16.95 2.49 3.98
C THR A 100 -18.45 2.69 4.17
N ARG A 101 -18.91 3.13 5.35
CA ARG A 101 -20.35 3.27 5.65
C ARG A 101 -21.09 4.11 4.60
N SER A 102 -20.49 5.20 4.13
CA SER A 102 -21.10 6.06 3.10
C SER A 102 -20.78 5.63 1.67
N ALA A 103 -19.70 4.86 1.47
CA ALA A 103 -19.20 4.52 0.15
C ALA A 103 -19.72 3.17 -0.37
N ASN A 104 -19.97 2.21 0.53
CA ASN A 104 -20.52 0.91 0.23
C ASN A 104 -22.05 0.99 0.05
N PRO A 105 -22.63 0.47 -1.06
CA PRO A 105 -24.06 0.56 -1.32
C PRO A 105 -24.99 0.03 -0.22
N ASP A 106 -24.55 -0.99 0.53
CA ASP A 106 -25.31 -1.57 1.65
C ASP A 106 -24.92 -0.98 3.02
N GLY A 107 -24.00 -0.01 3.03
CA GLY A 107 -23.54 0.69 4.22
C GLY A 107 -22.68 -0.14 5.17
N THR A 108 -22.26 -1.34 4.77
CA THR A 108 -21.62 -2.24 5.72
C THR A 108 -20.14 -1.93 5.94
N THR A 109 -19.72 -1.96 7.20
CA THR A 109 -18.36 -1.72 7.69
C THR A 109 -17.67 -3.01 8.14
N HIS A 110 -16.38 -2.95 8.41
CA HIS A 110 -15.51 -4.06 8.77
C HIS A 110 -14.64 -3.74 9.98
N PRO A 111 -14.30 -4.73 10.80
CA PRO A 111 -13.44 -4.54 11.95
C PRO A 111 -12.00 -4.18 11.52
N LEU A 112 -11.43 -3.25 12.26
CA LEU A 112 -10.02 -2.88 12.20
C LEU A 112 -9.24 -3.62 13.28
N LEU A 113 -7.93 -3.74 13.08
CA LEU A 113 -7.02 -4.34 14.05
C LEU A 113 -7.07 -3.57 15.37
N ASP A 114 -7.10 -4.29 16.48
CA ASP A 114 -6.92 -3.72 17.82
C ASP A 114 -5.44 -3.66 18.25
N ALA A 115 -5.18 -3.06 19.40
CA ALA A 115 -3.83 -2.85 19.92
C ALA A 115 -3.08 -4.15 20.22
N ASP A 116 -3.77 -5.21 20.64
CA ASP A 116 -3.14 -6.47 20.99
C ASP A 116 -2.84 -7.28 19.72
N GLU A 117 -3.74 -7.25 18.74
CA GLU A 117 -3.52 -7.80 17.40
C GLU A 117 -2.32 -7.12 16.73
N ILE A 118 -2.22 -5.79 16.78
CA ILE A 118 -1.08 -5.03 16.22
C ILE A 118 0.24 -5.44 16.89
N ARG A 119 0.26 -5.57 18.23
CA ARG A 119 1.48 -5.97 18.96
C ARG A 119 1.90 -7.41 18.65
N ASP A 120 0.96 -8.36 18.58
CA ASP A 120 1.26 -9.74 18.15
C ASP A 120 1.87 -9.75 16.74
N MET A 121 1.24 -9.04 15.81
CA MET A 121 1.72 -8.94 14.44
C MET A 121 3.11 -8.30 14.35
N GLN A 122 3.39 -7.28 15.17
CA GLN A 122 4.72 -6.65 15.23
C GLN A 122 5.79 -7.65 15.70
N LEU A 123 5.51 -8.45 16.74
CA LEU A 123 6.42 -9.52 17.20
C LEU A 123 6.68 -10.58 16.12
N ARG A 124 5.77 -10.70 15.15
CA ARG A 124 5.86 -11.62 14.01
C ARG A 124 6.48 -10.99 12.76
N GLY A 125 7.04 -9.78 12.88
CA GLY A 125 7.79 -9.10 11.83
C GLY A 125 6.97 -8.23 10.89
N VAL A 126 5.72 -7.91 11.23
CA VAL A 126 4.91 -6.94 10.48
C VAL A 126 5.35 -5.52 10.81
N SER A 127 5.53 -4.69 9.79
CA SER A 127 5.80 -3.25 9.93
C SER A 127 4.48 -2.47 9.96
N PHE A 128 4.37 -1.50 10.87
CA PHE A 128 3.17 -0.66 11.02
C PHE A 128 3.51 0.82 10.87
N HIS A 129 2.70 1.53 10.07
CA HIS A 129 2.92 2.94 9.78
C HIS A 129 1.61 3.73 9.69
N SER A 130 1.68 5.04 9.42
CA SER A 130 0.51 5.92 9.50
C SER A 130 -0.36 5.91 8.25
N HIS A 131 -1.67 5.84 8.45
CA HIS A 131 -2.69 6.18 7.47
C HIS A 131 -3.58 7.33 7.97
N THR A 132 -2.98 8.34 8.61
CA THR A 132 -3.64 9.47 9.27
C THR A 132 -4.44 9.08 10.52
N ARG A 133 -5.14 10.03 11.14
CA ARG A 133 -5.94 9.77 12.34
C ARG A 133 -7.29 9.21 11.98
N ARG A 134 -7.96 9.82 11.01
CA ARG A 134 -9.40 9.70 10.73
C ARG A 134 -9.70 9.39 9.25
N HIS A 135 -8.66 9.17 8.44
CA HIS A 135 -8.77 8.86 7.01
C HIS A 135 -9.46 9.95 6.13
N PRO A 136 -9.27 11.26 6.36
CA PRO A 136 -9.84 12.28 5.48
C PRO A 136 -9.01 12.42 4.19
N SER A 137 -9.64 12.95 3.14
CA SER A 137 -8.89 13.47 1.99
C SER A 137 -8.10 14.71 2.41
N LEU A 138 -6.80 14.56 2.65
CA LEU A 138 -5.93 15.60 3.23
C LEU A 138 -5.96 16.97 2.51
N PRO A 139 -6.05 17.06 1.17
CA PRO A 139 -6.17 18.36 0.49
C PRO A 139 -7.41 19.17 0.88
N LYS A 140 -8.44 18.54 1.47
CA LYS A 140 -9.68 19.20 1.89
C LYS A 140 -9.63 19.79 3.30
N LEU A 141 -8.59 19.48 4.08
CA LEU A 141 -8.44 19.97 5.44
C LEU A 141 -7.84 21.38 5.48
N ALA A 142 -8.26 22.20 6.45
CA ALA A 142 -7.55 23.42 6.78
C ALA A 142 -6.16 23.10 7.38
N ASP A 143 -5.23 24.06 7.35
CA ASP A 143 -3.82 23.80 7.72
C ASP A 143 -3.64 23.28 9.15
N HIS A 144 -4.36 23.85 10.12
CA HIS A 144 -4.31 23.39 11.50
C HIS A 144 -4.87 21.97 11.67
N GLU A 145 -5.93 21.63 10.93
CA GLU A 145 -6.51 20.28 10.95
C GLU A 145 -5.57 19.28 10.28
N LEU A 146 -4.96 19.64 9.16
CA LEU A 146 -3.97 18.84 8.44
C LEU A 146 -2.75 18.55 9.33
N ALA A 147 -2.21 19.56 10.00
CA ALA A 147 -1.09 19.39 10.92
C ALA A 147 -1.45 18.46 12.09
N ALA A 148 -2.62 18.67 12.71
CA ALA A 148 -3.11 17.83 13.81
C ALA A 148 -3.39 16.38 13.36
N GLU A 149 -3.91 16.21 12.13
CA GLU A 149 -4.19 14.92 11.49
C GLU A 149 -2.90 14.11 11.30
N LEU A 150 -1.85 14.76 10.80
CA LEU A 150 -0.59 14.09 10.48
C LEU A 150 0.26 13.83 11.72
N ALA A 151 0.48 14.85 12.56
CA ALA A 151 1.31 14.73 13.77
C ALA A 151 0.66 13.84 14.83
N GLY A 152 -0.66 13.96 15.02
CA GLY A 152 -1.37 13.16 16.01
C GLY A 152 -1.40 11.67 15.66
N SER A 153 -1.49 11.32 14.37
CA SER A 153 -1.41 9.92 13.95
C SER A 153 -0.04 9.32 14.24
N ARG A 154 1.03 10.03 13.85
CA ARG A 154 2.40 9.60 14.11
C ARG A 154 2.66 9.41 15.60
N GLN A 155 2.26 10.38 16.42
CA GLN A 155 2.46 10.31 17.88
C GLN A 155 1.72 9.11 18.48
N ARG A 156 0.42 8.96 18.21
CA ARG A 156 -0.40 7.88 18.77
C ARG A 156 0.13 6.49 18.38
N LEU A 157 0.55 6.34 17.13
CA LEU A 157 1.13 5.09 16.66
C LEU A 157 2.52 4.83 17.27
N ALA A 158 3.36 5.85 17.44
CA ALA A 158 4.65 5.68 18.09
C ALA A 158 4.51 5.24 19.56
N GLU A 159 3.52 5.78 20.27
CA GLU A 159 3.16 5.36 21.63
C GLU A 159 2.67 3.90 21.68
N LEU A 160 1.87 3.48 20.70
CA LEU A 160 1.37 2.10 20.62
C LEU A 160 2.47 1.08 20.30
N LEU A 161 3.31 1.39 19.30
CA LEU A 161 4.31 0.48 18.73
C LEU A 161 5.63 0.46 19.52
N GLY A 162 5.88 1.50 20.32
CA GLY A 162 7.10 1.64 21.12
C GLY A 162 8.33 2.08 20.33
N HIS A 163 8.14 2.55 19.09
CA HIS A 163 9.21 3.07 18.21
C HIS A 163 8.66 4.15 17.27
N ASP A 164 9.54 4.86 16.55
CA ASP A 164 9.13 5.92 15.62
C ASP A 164 8.31 5.37 14.44
N VAL A 165 7.48 6.25 13.86
CA VAL A 165 6.59 5.94 12.74
C VAL A 165 6.94 6.85 11.56
N PRO A 166 7.98 6.48 10.77
CA PRO A 166 8.55 7.37 9.76
C PRO A 166 7.77 7.42 8.45
N TYR A 167 6.79 6.54 8.22
CA TYR A 167 6.11 6.45 6.92
C TYR A 167 4.62 6.76 7.02
N LEU A 168 4.10 7.34 5.93
CA LEU A 168 2.71 7.72 5.74
C LEU A 168 2.18 7.16 4.43
N ALA A 169 0.99 6.56 4.41
CA ALA A 169 0.21 6.43 3.18
C ALA A 169 -0.87 7.52 3.17
N TYR A 170 -1.02 8.24 2.07
CA TYR A 170 -2.08 9.25 1.96
C TYR A 170 -3.43 8.58 1.71
N PRO A 171 -4.49 8.88 2.49
CA PRO A 171 -5.85 8.41 2.20
C PRO A 171 -6.24 8.71 0.76
N PHE A 172 -6.76 7.69 0.07
CA PHE A 172 -7.14 7.75 -1.35
C PHE A 172 -5.97 8.07 -2.32
N GLY A 173 -4.74 8.17 -1.82
CA GLY A 173 -3.58 8.70 -2.54
C GLY A 173 -3.64 10.20 -2.84
N HIS A 174 -4.55 10.94 -2.20
CA HIS A 174 -4.73 12.37 -2.44
C HIS A 174 -3.61 13.19 -1.79
N VAL A 175 -2.81 13.86 -2.62
CA VAL A 175 -1.69 14.69 -2.17
C VAL A 175 -1.51 15.89 -3.11
N ASP A 176 -1.31 17.06 -2.52
CA ASP A 176 -0.82 18.28 -3.17
C ASP A 176 0.48 18.74 -2.47
N ASP A 177 1.08 19.84 -2.94
CA ASP A 177 2.36 20.32 -2.40
C ASP A 177 2.25 20.78 -0.93
N ARG A 178 1.06 21.24 -0.52
CA ARG A 178 0.75 21.64 0.86
C ARG A 178 0.70 20.43 1.79
N VAL A 179 0.01 19.37 1.37
CA VAL A 179 -0.04 18.08 2.09
C VAL A 179 1.35 17.45 2.20
N GLU A 180 2.13 17.49 1.13
CA GLU A 180 3.51 16.99 1.13
C GLU A 180 4.39 17.77 2.12
N THR A 181 4.23 19.10 2.18
CA THR A 181 4.96 19.96 3.11
C THR A 181 4.55 19.66 4.56
N ALA A 182 3.25 19.56 4.84
CA ALA A 182 2.75 19.21 6.15
C ALA A 182 3.21 17.81 6.62
N ALA A 183 3.32 16.83 5.71
CA ALA A 183 3.86 15.51 6.04
C ALA A 183 5.35 15.57 6.46
N ARG A 184 6.15 16.42 5.82
CA ARG A 184 7.54 16.67 6.21
C ARG A 184 7.62 17.31 7.59
N GLU A 185 6.82 18.34 7.82
CA GLU A 185 6.78 19.08 9.09
C GLU A 185 6.26 18.23 10.25
N ALA A 186 5.35 17.29 9.98
CA ALA A 186 4.89 16.30 10.96
C ALA A 186 5.96 15.26 11.33
N GLY A 187 7.11 15.24 10.64
CA GLY A 187 8.26 14.39 10.95
C GLY A 187 8.23 13.01 10.31
N TYR A 188 7.42 12.79 9.27
CA TYR A 188 7.58 11.61 8.42
C TYR A 188 8.89 11.72 7.62
N ARG A 189 9.40 10.60 7.09
CA ARG A 189 10.60 10.49 6.25
C ARG A 189 10.26 10.21 4.78
N ALA A 190 9.17 9.48 4.54
CA ALA A 190 8.66 9.14 3.21
C ALA A 190 7.14 8.96 3.23
N ALA A 191 6.49 9.12 2.08
CA ALA A 191 5.04 8.96 1.96
C ALA A 191 4.61 8.31 0.63
N PHE A 192 3.52 7.56 0.70
CA PHE A 192 3.04 6.68 -0.36
C PHE A 192 1.72 7.21 -0.95
N SER A 193 1.68 7.29 -2.28
CA SER A 193 0.52 7.69 -3.08
C SER A 193 -0.13 6.48 -3.76
N THR A 194 -1.17 6.70 -4.57
CA THR A 194 -1.79 5.70 -5.44
C THR A 194 -1.37 5.85 -6.91
N GLN A 195 -0.39 6.70 -7.21
CA GLN A 195 0.12 6.85 -8.58
C GLN A 195 0.76 5.53 -9.02
N PRO A 196 0.29 4.90 -10.12
CA PRO A 196 0.90 3.69 -10.64
C PRO A 196 2.23 3.99 -11.30
N GLY A 197 3.12 3.00 -11.29
CA GLY A 197 4.41 3.07 -11.96
C GLY A 197 5.52 2.43 -11.14
N PHE A 198 6.67 2.25 -11.79
CA PHE A 198 7.87 1.82 -11.10
C PHE A 198 8.43 2.93 -10.22
N ASN A 199 8.90 2.55 -9.03
CA ASN A 199 9.82 3.37 -8.25
C ASN A 199 11.23 3.19 -8.83
N ARG A 200 11.92 4.31 -9.02
CA ARG A 200 13.28 4.41 -9.57
C ARG A 200 14.08 5.38 -8.71
N GLU A 201 15.40 5.33 -8.79
CA GLU A 201 16.25 6.40 -8.23
C GLU A 201 15.75 7.77 -8.75
N GLY A 202 15.62 8.73 -7.83
CA GLY A 202 15.09 10.07 -8.13
C GLY A 202 13.56 10.21 -8.13
N VAL A 203 12.78 9.13 -7.87
CA VAL A 203 11.34 9.29 -7.62
C VAL A 203 11.14 10.14 -6.35
N ASN A 204 10.11 10.99 -6.34
CA ASN A 204 9.80 11.77 -5.15
C ASN A 204 9.40 10.83 -3.99
N ARG A 205 10.25 10.74 -2.96
CA ARG A 205 10.00 9.91 -1.76
C ARG A 205 8.78 10.31 -0.95
N TRP A 206 8.21 11.49 -1.20
CA TRP A 206 6.96 11.95 -0.61
C TRP A 206 5.73 11.59 -1.44
N ARG A 207 5.92 10.96 -2.60
CA ARG A 207 4.86 10.46 -3.49
C ARG A 207 5.29 9.12 -4.09
N ILE A 208 5.74 8.19 -3.22
CA ILE A 208 6.13 6.85 -3.64
C ILE A 208 4.95 6.20 -4.37
N ARG A 209 5.26 5.58 -5.51
CA ARG A 209 4.27 4.99 -6.39
C ARG A 209 3.84 3.63 -5.88
N ARG A 210 2.57 3.30 -6.07
CA ARG A 210 1.99 2.01 -5.69
C ARG A 210 1.09 1.50 -6.80
N LEU A 211 1.01 0.18 -6.91
CA LEU A 211 0.05 -0.49 -7.78
C LEU A 211 -1.13 -0.94 -6.93
N ASP A 212 -2.34 -0.55 -7.35
CA ASP A 212 -3.58 -1.00 -6.73
C ASP A 212 -3.83 -2.46 -7.11
N VAL A 213 -4.11 -3.28 -6.11
CA VAL A 213 -4.58 -4.64 -6.30
C VAL A 213 -6.06 -4.70 -5.95
N TYR A 214 -6.86 -5.04 -6.94
CA TYR A 214 -8.30 -5.20 -6.82
C TYR A 214 -8.62 -6.65 -6.46
N GLY A 215 -9.75 -6.90 -5.80
CA GLY A 215 -10.21 -8.26 -5.49
C GLY A 215 -10.53 -9.11 -6.72
N THR A 216 -10.74 -8.45 -7.86
CA THR A 216 -10.96 -9.10 -9.17
C THR A 216 -9.68 -9.35 -9.95
N ASP A 217 -8.52 -8.91 -9.46
CA ASP A 217 -7.25 -9.26 -10.08
C ASP A 217 -6.99 -10.75 -9.91
N THR A 218 -6.75 -11.44 -11.01
CA THR A 218 -6.20 -12.80 -11.00
C THR A 218 -4.68 -12.75 -10.83
N SER A 219 -4.04 -13.86 -10.45
CA SER A 219 -2.58 -13.92 -10.35
C SER A 219 -1.87 -13.55 -11.66
N ALA A 220 -2.48 -13.86 -12.81
CA ALA A 220 -1.98 -13.46 -14.12
C ALA A 220 -2.11 -11.95 -14.36
N MET A 221 -3.19 -11.31 -13.89
CA MET A 221 -3.34 -9.86 -13.95
C MET A 221 -2.34 -9.18 -13.02
N LEU A 222 -2.19 -9.66 -11.78
CA LEU A 222 -1.19 -9.14 -10.85
C LEU A 222 0.22 -9.21 -11.47
N LEU A 223 0.60 -10.34 -12.06
CA LEU A 223 1.90 -10.49 -12.71
C LEU A 223 2.11 -9.44 -13.83
N ARG A 224 1.08 -9.16 -14.62
CA ARG A 224 1.15 -8.11 -15.65
C ARG A 224 1.25 -6.72 -15.01
N LYS A 225 0.49 -6.43 -13.95
CA LYS A 225 0.58 -5.15 -13.24
C LYS A 225 2.00 -4.88 -12.77
N VAL A 226 2.65 -5.84 -12.11
CA VAL A 226 4.03 -5.69 -11.62
C VAL A 226 5.05 -5.62 -12.76
N GLN A 227 4.83 -6.31 -13.89
CA GLN A 227 5.73 -6.25 -15.05
C GLN A 227 5.59 -4.98 -15.88
N LEU A 228 4.42 -4.35 -15.87
CA LEU A 228 4.12 -3.16 -16.68
C LEU A 228 4.16 -1.86 -15.85
N GLY A 229 4.11 -1.95 -14.52
CA GLY A 229 3.99 -0.79 -13.64
C GLY A 229 2.66 -0.06 -13.83
N SER A 230 1.56 -0.79 -14.02
CA SER A 230 0.23 -0.23 -14.30
C SER A 230 -0.85 -0.89 -13.45
N ASN A 231 -1.90 -0.13 -13.10
CA ASN A 231 -3.12 -0.68 -12.48
C ASN A 231 -4.03 -1.40 -13.49
N ASP A 232 -3.71 -1.37 -14.78
CA ASP A 232 -4.40 -2.11 -15.84
C ASP A 232 -3.63 -3.40 -16.18
N GLY A 233 -4.07 -4.52 -15.60
CA GLY A 233 -3.51 -5.86 -15.82
C GLY A 233 -4.08 -6.61 -17.03
N THR A 234 -4.83 -5.94 -17.91
CA THR A 234 -5.48 -6.60 -19.06
C THR A 234 -4.48 -6.96 -20.17
N LEU A 235 -4.85 -7.94 -21.01
CA LEU A 235 -4.07 -8.30 -22.20
C LEU A 235 -3.99 -7.15 -23.21
N ALA A 236 -5.05 -6.35 -23.32
CA ALA A 236 -5.08 -5.18 -24.21
C ALA A 236 -4.03 -4.14 -23.80
N ASN A 237 -3.85 -3.90 -22.50
CA ASN A 237 -2.78 -3.02 -22.01
C ASN A 237 -1.39 -3.61 -22.26
N ALA A 238 -1.20 -4.90 -22.00
CA ALA A 238 0.08 -5.58 -22.28
C ALA A 238 0.46 -5.45 -23.77
N ALA A 239 -0.48 -5.71 -24.68
CA ALA A 239 -0.26 -5.55 -26.12
C ALA A 239 0.14 -4.11 -26.49
N ARG A 240 -0.59 -3.11 -26.00
CA ARG A 240 -0.27 -1.68 -26.22
C ARG A 240 1.12 -1.32 -25.73
N TYR A 241 1.51 -1.78 -24.54
CA TYR A 241 2.83 -1.52 -23.96
C TYR A 241 3.96 -2.08 -24.84
N TYR A 242 3.89 -3.35 -25.23
CA TYR A 242 4.94 -3.98 -26.03
C TYR A 242 5.04 -3.39 -27.45
N LEU A 243 3.90 -3.06 -28.07
CA LEU A 243 3.87 -2.36 -29.36
C LEU A 243 4.53 -0.97 -29.28
N GLY A 244 4.28 -0.22 -28.19
CA GLY A 244 4.95 1.06 -27.93
C GLY A 244 6.47 0.93 -27.86
N ARG A 245 6.97 -0.03 -27.06
CA ARG A 245 8.42 -0.25 -26.94
C ARG A 245 9.10 -0.66 -28.26
N LEU A 246 8.42 -1.45 -29.09
CA LEU A 246 8.94 -1.80 -30.41
C LEU A 246 9.04 -0.56 -31.30
N ARG A 247 8.03 0.31 -31.27
CA ARG A 247 8.04 1.58 -32.00
C ARG A 247 9.18 2.48 -31.55
N ASP A 248 9.38 2.65 -30.25
CA ASP A 248 10.45 3.49 -29.68
C ASP A 248 11.84 2.97 -30.08
N ARG A 249 12.04 1.64 -30.07
CA ARG A 249 13.30 1.02 -30.52
C ARG A 249 13.55 1.24 -32.01
N VAL A 250 12.52 1.14 -32.85
CA VAL A 250 12.66 1.36 -34.30
C VAL A 250 12.91 2.82 -34.62
N GLN A 251 12.30 3.76 -33.88
CA GLN A 251 12.52 5.20 -34.07
C GLN A 251 13.87 5.65 -33.50
N GLY A 252 14.28 5.15 -32.34
CA GLY A 252 15.58 5.43 -31.74
C GLY A 252 16.77 4.81 -32.50
N ALA A 253 16.56 3.75 -33.27
CA ALA A 253 17.58 3.20 -34.17
C ALA A 253 17.72 3.96 -35.50
N ARG A 254 16.85 4.95 -35.77
CA ARG A 254 16.85 5.79 -36.98
C ARG A 254 17.34 7.22 -36.72
N ALA A 255 17.66 7.56 -35.47
CA ALA A 255 18.23 8.84 -35.04
C ALA A 255 19.72 8.65 -34.71
#